data_AF-A0AAD6VLF0-F1
#
_entry.id   AF-A0AAD6VLF0-F1
#
_cell.length_a   1.000
_cell.length_b   1.000
_cell.length_c   1.000
_cell.angle_alpha   90.00
_cell.angle_beta   90.00
_cell.angle_gamma   90.00
#
_symmetry.space_group_name_H-M   'P 1'
#
loop_
_entity.id
_entity.type
_entity.pdbx_description
1 polymer ?
#
loop_
_entity_poly.entity_id
_entity_poly.type
_entity_poly.pdbx_seq_one_letter_code
_entity_poly.pdbx_strand_id
1 'polypeptide(L)'
;MPARARPKARRWTRTKSHGERMAPHGAAWDGMVQKGSFTLTNEDGDELRVKLNDVAAICPQGMSPEEDMALDQYWMGKVHDIRSTPDGKVRFQWKDGTVGSYSSATSRQVWVQINWYYSPRDINEKIQTFNPSHCAKQERIYSHHSDIVSAFTFNDIVRMVDFLEDDPQQAPILRDAFFCRYFFDAYPSALAVHQYTLCDVHGASNARKTLEMSTCIICDEPYNPDDSDPDRVMHWCPRLQCCRGYHRGCLIDNACHGVSASRDAVIRARLANTADTDTLFVLPDTRTMSSVIPAQLMHLAAQPIMRGGTHGVAGNVAAVVRARRVVHIALQKHGYISGDKISRNNLPSGSDSKSRLIMDAEPRHIVDAVYGLDLDLHCWDEDSGFAGWEDAIVEEEEDELCRLVCPECGRAI
;
A
#
# COMPACT_ATOMS: atom_id res chain seq x y z
N MET A 1 -1.99 -12.34 -20.19
CA MET A 1 -3.43 -12.67 -20.12
C MET A 1 -4.23 -11.37 -20.16
N PRO A 2 -5.37 -11.27 -20.86
CA PRO A 2 -6.22 -10.09 -20.78
C PRO A 2 -6.69 -9.93 -19.33
N ALA A 3 -6.53 -8.73 -18.76
CA ALA A 3 -7.08 -8.42 -17.44
C ALA A 3 -8.54 -8.87 -17.40
N ARG A 4 -8.92 -9.70 -16.41
CA ARG A 4 -10.33 -10.08 -16.21
C ARG A 4 -11.13 -8.79 -16.24
N ALA A 5 -12.13 -8.73 -17.11
CA ALA A 5 -13.00 -7.57 -17.23
C ALA A 5 -13.46 -7.22 -15.81
N ARG A 6 -13.13 -6.00 -15.36
CA ARG A 6 -13.54 -5.53 -14.04
C ARG A 6 -15.04 -5.78 -13.93
N PRO A 7 -15.53 -6.40 -12.83
CA PRO A 7 -16.96 -6.52 -12.64
C PRO A 7 -17.55 -5.12 -12.81
N LYS A 8 -18.47 -4.98 -13.77
CA LYS A 8 -19.16 -3.71 -13.99
C LYS A 8 -19.76 -3.30 -12.65
N ALA A 9 -19.68 -2.01 -12.33
CA ALA A 9 -20.29 -1.47 -11.12
C ALA A 9 -21.73 -1.98 -11.05
N ARG A 10 -22.04 -2.70 -9.96
CA ARG A 10 -23.34 -3.37 -9.81
C ARG A 10 -24.42 -2.30 -9.68
N ARG A 11 -25.50 -2.45 -10.43
CA ARG A 11 -26.59 -1.47 -10.48
C ARG A 11 -27.47 -1.62 -9.24
N TRP A 12 -27.56 -0.58 -8.43
CA TRP A 12 -28.45 -0.53 -7.27
C TRP A 12 -29.62 0.39 -7.58
N THR A 13 -30.80 -0.17 -7.88
CA THR A 13 -31.98 0.65 -8.15
C THR A 13 -32.56 1.22 -6.85
N ARG A 14 -32.75 2.53 -6.85
CA ARG A 14 -33.54 3.21 -5.81
C ARG A 14 -35.01 3.09 -6.17
N THR A 15 -35.84 2.82 -5.18
CA THR A 15 -37.27 3.14 -5.27
C THR A 15 -37.40 4.66 -5.43
N LYS A 16 -37.81 5.11 -6.63
CA LYS A 16 -38.10 6.51 -6.98
C LYS A 16 -39.10 7.09 -5.97
N SER A 17 -38.65 7.89 -4.98
CA SER A 17 -39.43 8.88 -4.19
C SER A 17 -38.99 9.08 -2.72
N HIS A 18 -37.69 9.05 -2.42
CA HIS A 18 -37.24 9.64 -1.16
C HIS A 18 -36.69 11.04 -1.44
N GLY A 19 -37.57 12.04 -1.34
CA GLY A 19 -37.16 13.45 -1.28
C GLY A 19 -36.06 13.65 -0.24
N GLU A 20 -35.23 14.69 -0.41
CA GLU A 20 -34.06 14.99 0.42
C GLU A 20 -34.37 14.86 1.92
N ARG A 21 -34.12 13.68 2.47
CA ARG A 21 -34.25 13.42 3.90
C ARG A 21 -32.97 13.92 4.53
N MET A 22 -33.10 14.85 5.46
CA MET A 22 -31.97 15.30 6.25
C MET A 22 -31.39 14.12 7.03
N ALA A 23 -30.06 14.00 7.03
CA ALA A 23 -29.36 13.01 7.84
C ALA A 23 -29.71 13.20 9.33
N PRO A 24 -29.88 12.11 10.11
CA PRO A 24 -30.13 12.22 11.53
C PRO A 24 -28.93 12.89 12.22
N HIS A 25 -29.21 13.84 13.12
CA HIS A 25 -28.20 14.59 13.87
C HIS A 25 -28.55 14.66 15.37
N GLY A 26 -27.53 14.84 16.22
CA GLY A 26 -27.66 15.00 17.67
C GLY A 26 -28.49 13.90 18.32
N ALA A 27 -29.47 14.28 19.14
CA ALA A 27 -30.33 13.34 19.86
C ALA A 27 -31.06 12.32 18.96
N ALA A 28 -31.35 12.68 17.69
CA ALA A 28 -31.99 11.75 16.76
C ALA A 28 -31.06 10.60 16.37
N TRP A 29 -29.77 10.86 16.20
CA TRP A 29 -28.74 9.85 15.95
C TRP A 29 -28.46 9.01 17.20
N ASP A 30 -28.41 9.66 18.37
CA ASP A 30 -28.16 9.00 19.66
C ASP A 30 -29.26 8.04 20.08
N GLY A 31 -30.50 8.29 19.66
CA GLY A 31 -31.63 7.39 19.89
C GLY A 31 -31.69 6.17 18.96
N MET A 32 -30.79 6.04 17.99
CA MET A 32 -30.80 4.93 17.03
C MET A 32 -30.08 3.68 17.59
N VAL A 33 -30.49 2.50 17.11
CA VAL A 33 -29.90 1.22 17.53
C VAL A 33 -28.62 0.96 16.73
N GLN A 34 -27.49 0.87 17.42
CA GLN A 34 -26.20 0.53 16.83
C GLN A 34 -26.19 -0.88 16.24
N LYS A 35 -25.45 -1.06 15.14
CA LYS A 35 -25.27 -2.32 14.40
C LYS A 35 -23.79 -2.52 14.06
N GLY A 36 -23.37 -3.77 13.93
CA GLY A 36 -22.02 -4.10 13.45
C GLY A 36 -21.91 -4.24 11.92
N SER A 37 -23.04 -4.43 11.24
CA SER A 37 -23.11 -4.56 9.78
C SER A 37 -24.53 -4.35 9.25
N PHE A 38 -24.65 -4.09 7.95
CA PHE A 38 -25.91 -4.17 7.20
C PHE A 38 -25.71 -4.88 5.85
N THR A 39 -26.80 -5.31 5.23
CA THR A 39 -26.80 -5.91 3.90
C THR A 39 -27.76 -5.14 3.01
N LEU A 40 -27.31 -4.79 1.81
CA LEU A 40 -28.15 -4.30 0.72
C LEU A 40 -28.36 -5.44 -0.26
N THR A 41 -29.57 -5.62 -0.75
CA THR A 41 -29.90 -6.59 -1.81
C THR A 41 -30.39 -5.83 -3.04
N ASN A 42 -29.79 -6.08 -4.20
CA ASN A 42 -30.21 -5.44 -5.45
C ASN A 42 -31.39 -6.20 -6.10
N GLU A 43 -31.86 -5.73 -7.26
CA GLU A 43 -32.93 -6.39 -8.01
C GLU A 43 -32.57 -7.80 -8.51
N ASP A 44 -31.27 -8.04 -8.75
CA ASP A 44 -30.75 -9.33 -9.18
C ASP A 44 -30.58 -10.34 -8.02
N GLY A 45 -30.86 -9.91 -6.78
CA GLY A 45 -30.69 -10.73 -5.57
C GLY A 45 -29.25 -10.79 -5.05
N ASP A 46 -28.32 -10.04 -5.64
CA ASP A 46 -26.96 -9.89 -5.13
C ASP A 46 -26.97 -9.11 -3.82
N GLU A 47 -26.16 -9.58 -2.87
CA GLU A 47 -26.01 -8.96 -1.56
C GLU A 47 -24.69 -8.20 -1.43
N LEU A 48 -24.75 -6.93 -0.99
CA LEU A 48 -23.60 -6.14 -0.54
C LEU A 48 -23.65 -6.04 0.97
N ARG A 49 -22.74 -6.75 1.65
CA ARG A 49 -22.61 -6.71 3.10
C ARG A 49 -21.53 -5.71 3.50
N VAL A 50 -21.92 -4.71 4.27
CA VAL A 50 -21.03 -3.64 4.76
C VAL A 50 -20.89 -3.77 6.29
N LYS A 51 -19.67 -3.70 6.79
CA LYS A 51 -19.29 -3.82 8.21
C LYS A 51 -18.53 -2.58 8.70
N LEU A 52 -18.37 -2.48 10.02
CA LEU A 52 -17.48 -1.48 10.62
C LEU A 52 -16.05 -1.63 10.08
N ASN A 53 -15.39 -0.49 9.88
CA ASN A 53 -14.05 -0.33 9.30
C ASN A 53 -13.90 -0.66 7.81
N ASP A 54 -14.93 -1.17 7.13
CA ASP A 54 -14.89 -1.32 5.68
C ASP A 54 -14.72 0.06 5.03
N VAL A 55 -14.04 0.11 3.89
CA VAL A 55 -14.02 1.29 3.02
C VAL A 55 -14.98 1.03 1.87
N ALA A 56 -15.88 1.97 1.60
CA ALA A 56 -16.92 1.80 0.61
C ALA A 56 -16.88 2.90 -0.46
N ALA A 57 -17.26 2.52 -1.67
CA ALA A 57 -17.62 3.45 -2.75
C ALA A 57 -19.04 3.97 -2.51
N ILE A 58 -19.20 5.28 -2.53
CA ILE A 58 -20.41 6.01 -2.19
C ILE A 58 -20.79 6.90 -3.37
N CYS A 59 -22.05 6.80 -3.81
CA CYS A 59 -22.57 7.57 -4.92
C CYS A 59 -22.56 9.08 -4.59
N PRO A 60 -21.91 9.93 -5.42
CA PRO A 60 -21.86 11.37 -5.20
C PRO A 60 -23.24 12.03 -5.21
N GLN A 61 -23.36 13.17 -4.52
CA GLN A 61 -24.62 13.93 -4.50
C GLN A 61 -25.01 14.38 -5.93
N GLY A 62 -26.30 14.24 -6.25
CA GLY A 62 -26.85 14.63 -7.55
C GLY A 62 -26.66 13.61 -8.67
N MET A 63 -25.81 12.60 -8.45
CA MET A 63 -25.64 11.49 -9.38
C MET A 63 -26.72 10.43 -9.17
N SER A 64 -27.18 9.84 -10.27
CA SER A 64 -28.09 8.70 -10.20
C SER A 64 -27.29 7.44 -9.87
N PRO A 65 -27.72 6.58 -8.93
CA PRO A 65 -27.13 5.26 -8.73
C PRO A 65 -27.18 4.36 -9.97
N GLU A 66 -27.97 4.73 -10.99
CA GLU A 66 -28.07 4.01 -12.25
C GLU A 66 -27.03 4.44 -13.29
N GLU A 67 -26.30 5.54 -13.04
CA GLU A 67 -25.26 6.02 -13.94
C GLU A 67 -23.99 5.17 -13.76
N ASP A 68 -23.49 4.58 -14.85
CA ASP A 68 -22.26 3.80 -14.83
C ASP A 68 -21.07 4.77 -14.70
N MET A 69 -20.43 4.74 -13.54
CA MET A 69 -19.31 5.61 -13.20
C MET A 69 -18.06 4.76 -13.00
N ALA A 70 -16.90 5.29 -13.38
CA ALA A 70 -15.65 4.65 -13.05
C ALA A 70 -15.44 4.68 -11.52
N LEU A 71 -14.84 3.62 -10.95
CA LEU A 71 -14.73 3.47 -9.49
C LEU A 71 -14.00 4.65 -8.84
N ASP A 72 -13.08 5.30 -9.54
CA ASP A 72 -12.35 6.49 -9.09
C ASP A 72 -13.19 7.77 -9.03
N GLN A 73 -14.39 7.78 -9.61
CA GLN A 73 -15.34 8.90 -9.58
C GLN A 73 -16.32 8.82 -8.40
N TYR A 74 -16.42 7.67 -7.73
CA TYR A 74 -17.20 7.55 -6.49
C TYR A 74 -16.50 8.26 -5.34
N TRP A 75 -17.29 8.73 -4.38
CA TRP A 75 -16.75 9.15 -3.09
C TRP A 75 -16.32 7.91 -2.31
N MET A 76 -15.26 8.04 -1.52
CA MET A 76 -14.71 6.92 -0.74
C MET A 76 -14.87 7.24 0.75
N GLY A 77 -15.46 6.32 1.52
CA GLY A 77 -15.71 6.53 2.94
C GLY A 77 -15.38 5.30 3.79
N LYS A 78 -14.65 5.48 4.88
CA LYS A 78 -14.44 4.45 5.91
C LYS A 78 -15.63 4.40 6.84
N VAL A 79 -16.22 3.22 7.03
CA VAL A 79 -17.37 3.02 7.91
C VAL A 79 -16.94 3.08 9.36
N HIS A 80 -17.41 4.10 10.08
CA HIS A 80 -17.08 4.33 11.48
C HIS A 80 -18.17 3.84 12.43
N ASP A 81 -19.44 4.14 12.15
CA ASP A 81 -20.57 3.70 12.97
C ASP A 81 -21.79 3.40 12.10
N ILE A 82 -22.55 2.36 12.45
CA ILE A 82 -23.74 1.93 11.70
C ILE A 82 -24.91 1.94 12.67
N ARG A 83 -25.98 2.67 12.34
CA ARG A 83 -27.18 2.73 13.18
C ARG A 83 -28.43 2.50 12.36
N SER A 84 -29.45 1.94 13.03
CA SER A 84 -30.77 1.70 12.44
C SER A 84 -31.88 2.24 13.33
N THR A 85 -33.00 2.65 12.74
CA THR A 85 -34.14 3.08 13.54
C THR A 85 -34.78 1.89 14.27
N PRO A 86 -35.14 2.04 15.57
CA PRO A 86 -35.66 0.93 16.39
C PRO A 86 -36.90 0.25 15.79
N ASP A 87 -37.82 1.07 15.25
CA ASP A 87 -39.18 0.64 14.90
C ASP A 87 -39.44 0.59 13.39
N GLY A 88 -38.42 0.81 12.56
CA GLY A 88 -38.59 1.05 11.12
C GLY A 88 -39.35 2.34 10.76
N LYS A 89 -39.97 3.00 11.75
CA LYS A 89 -40.54 4.34 11.61
C LYS A 89 -39.43 5.38 11.70
N VAL A 90 -39.36 6.26 10.72
CA VAL A 90 -38.45 7.39 10.75
C VAL A 90 -39.27 8.66 10.81
N ARG A 91 -39.03 9.44 11.86
CA ARG A 91 -39.54 10.81 11.98
C ARG A 91 -38.50 11.71 11.31
N PHE A 92 -38.94 12.49 10.34
CA PHE A 92 -38.12 13.51 9.71
C PHE A 92 -38.69 14.86 10.07
N GLN A 93 -37.81 15.83 10.23
CA GLN A 93 -38.19 17.22 10.28
C GLN A 93 -37.72 17.87 8.98
N TRP A 94 -38.66 18.47 8.25
CA TRP A 94 -38.37 19.23 7.05
C TRP A 94 -37.78 20.60 7.43
N LYS A 95 -37.17 21.30 6.46
CA LYS A 95 -36.60 22.64 6.68
C LYS A 95 -37.64 23.67 7.15
N ASP A 96 -38.92 23.46 6.85
CA ASP A 96 -40.03 24.30 7.31
C ASP A 96 -40.49 23.98 8.75
N GLY A 97 -39.79 23.07 9.45
CA GLY A 97 -40.11 22.64 10.80
C GLY A 97 -41.20 21.57 10.88
N THR A 98 -41.83 21.20 9.76
CA THR A 98 -42.88 20.18 9.74
C THR A 98 -42.28 18.82 10.06
N VAL A 99 -42.85 18.13 11.06
CA VAL A 99 -42.45 16.77 11.42
C VAL A 99 -43.31 15.80 10.63
N GLY A 100 -42.71 15.13 9.63
CA GLY A 100 -43.33 14.03 8.91
C GLY A 100 -42.95 12.69 9.50
N SER A 101 -43.85 11.72 9.48
CA SER A 101 -43.50 10.32 9.74
C SER A 101 -43.91 9.46 8.55
N TYR A 102 -42.96 8.72 7.98
CA TYR A 102 -43.28 7.72 6.95
C TYR A 102 -43.20 6.32 7.58
N SER A 103 -44.32 5.64 7.63
CA SER A 103 -44.43 4.26 8.08
C SER A 103 -44.41 3.35 6.86
N SER A 104 -43.23 3.17 6.25
CA SER A 104 -43.02 1.97 5.44
C SER A 104 -42.94 0.82 6.44
N ALA A 105 -44.00 0.00 6.51
CA ALA A 105 -44.11 -1.08 7.49
C ALA A 105 -43.00 -2.15 7.36
N THR A 106 -42.13 -2.04 6.36
CA THR A 106 -41.19 -3.11 5.97
C THR A 106 -39.72 -2.71 5.94
N SER A 107 -39.33 -1.43 5.98
CA SER A 107 -37.92 -1.05 5.80
C SER A 107 -37.36 -0.25 6.98
N ARG A 108 -36.59 -0.93 7.85
CA ARG A 108 -35.70 -0.25 8.81
C ARG A 108 -34.71 0.61 8.04
N GLN A 109 -34.63 1.89 8.37
CA GLN A 109 -33.63 2.75 7.77
C GLN A 109 -32.31 2.58 8.48
N VAL A 110 -31.25 2.44 7.68
CA VAL A 110 -29.88 2.35 8.14
C VAL A 110 -29.16 3.62 7.70
N TRP A 111 -28.47 4.23 8.66
CA TRP A 111 -27.64 5.40 8.49
C TRP A 111 -26.24 5.06 8.99
N VAL A 112 -25.23 5.61 8.32
CA VAL A 112 -23.83 5.23 8.51
C VAL A 112 -23.02 6.50 8.70
N GLN A 113 -22.32 6.59 9.83
CA GLN A 113 -21.30 7.60 10.03
C GLN A 113 -20.02 7.11 9.37
N ILE A 114 -19.42 7.94 8.54
CA ILE A 114 -18.21 7.62 7.78
C ILE A 114 -17.13 8.67 7.98
N ASN A 115 -15.88 8.28 7.76
CA ASN A 115 -14.74 9.18 7.58
C ASN A 115 -14.35 9.23 6.12
N TRP A 116 -14.20 10.43 5.57
CA TRP A 116 -13.99 10.60 4.14
C TRP A 116 -12.53 10.34 3.71
N TYR A 117 -12.40 9.74 2.54
CA TYR A 117 -11.19 9.70 1.74
C TYR A 117 -11.35 10.66 0.56
N TYR A 118 -10.46 11.63 0.48
CA TYR A 118 -10.46 12.65 -0.57
C TYR A 118 -9.61 12.23 -1.76
N SER A 119 -9.99 12.66 -2.96
CA SER A 119 -9.08 12.64 -4.10
C SER A 119 -8.03 13.75 -3.97
N PRO A 120 -6.86 13.61 -4.62
CA PRO A 120 -5.87 14.68 -4.69
C PRO A 120 -6.43 16.01 -5.21
N ARG A 121 -7.43 15.96 -6.11
CA ARG A 121 -8.09 17.16 -6.65
C ARG A 121 -8.93 17.87 -5.59
N ASP A 122 -9.71 17.13 -4.81
CA ASP A 122 -10.54 17.70 -3.74
C ASP A 122 -9.68 18.40 -2.68
N ILE A 123 -8.47 17.88 -2.43
CA ILE A 123 -7.51 18.51 -1.51
C ILE A 123 -6.90 19.77 -2.11
N ASN A 124 -6.53 19.77 -3.39
CA ASN A 124 -6.01 20.97 -4.07
C ASN A 124 -7.03 22.12 -4.08
N GLU A 125 -8.33 21.82 -4.18
CA GLU A 125 -9.39 22.83 -4.07
C GLU A 125 -9.41 23.51 -2.69
N LYS A 126 -8.95 22.82 -1.64
CA LYS A 126 -8.89 23.32 -0.25
C LYS A 126 -7.53 23.90 0.11
N ILE A 127 -6.45 23.34 -0.43
CA ILE A 127 -5.06 23.70 -0.18
C ILE A 127 -4.39 23.92 -1.54
N GLN A 128 -4.35 25.17 -1.99
CA GLN A 128 -3.84 25.52 -3.33
C GLN A 128 -2.36 25.17 -3.56
N THR A 129 -1.58 24.99 -2.49
CA THR A 129 -0.17 24.57 -2.57
C THR A 129 -0.01 23.05 -2.74
N PHE A 130 -1.07 22.28 -2.57
CA PHE A 130 -1.04 20.83 -2.74
C PHE A 130 -1.08 20.49 -4.23
N ASN A 131 -0.01 19.90 -4.76
CA ASN A 131 0.04 19.53 -6.17
C ASN A 131 -0.54 18.13 -6.43
N PRO A 132 -1.72 18.00 -7.08
CA PRO A 132 -2.32 16.70 -7.35
C PRO A 132 -1.54 15.87 -8.37
N SER A 133 -0.63 16.47 -9.16
CA SER A 133 0.19 15.72 -10.14
C SER A 133 1.26 14.84 -9.48
N HIS A 134 1.49 15.00 -8.18
CA HIS A 134 2.39 14.16 -7.40
C HIS A 134 1.73 12.87 -6.87
N CYS A 135 0.41 12.74 -7.05
CA CYS A 135 -0.38 11.62 -6.56
C CYS A 135 -0.78 10.69 -7.71
N ALA A 136 -0.91 9.40 -7.40
CA ALA A 136 -1.47 8.44 -8.36
C ALA A 136 -3.00 8.63 -8.50
N LYS A 137 -3.57 8.14 -9.59
CA LYS A 137 -5.01 8.20 -9.89
C LYS A 137 -5.86 7.48 -8.83
N GLN A 138 -5.41 6.31 -8.37
CA GLN A 138 -6.07 5.49 -7.36
C GLN A 138 -5.69 5.90 -5.93
N GLU A 139 -4.84 6.90 -5.78
CA GLU A 139 -4.47 7.41 -4.48
C GLU A 139 -5.61 8.19 -3.84
N ARG A 140 -5.83 7.96 -2.54
CA ARG A 140 -6.79 8.71 -1.73
C ARG A 140 -6.12 9.23 -0.47
N ILE A 141 -6.71 10.28 0.09
CA ILE A 141 -6.18 11.02 1.24
C ILE A 141 -7.19 10.89 2.37
N TYR A 142 -6.85 10.15 3.42
CA TYR A 142 -7.75 9.89 4.54
C TYR A 142 -7.98 11.17 5.36
N SER A 143 -9.18 11.40 5.87
CA SER A 143 -9.47 12.53 6.75
C SER A 143 -10.31 12.12 7.95
N HIS A 144 -10.14 12.84 9.07
CA HIS A 144 -11.08 12.75 10.20
C HIS A 144 -12.40 13.48 9.96
N HIS A 145 -12.56 14.18 8.82
CA HIS A 145 -13.86 14.71 8.45
C HIS A 145 -14.88 13.58 8.38
N SER A 146 -15.94 13.70 9.17
CA SER A 146 -17.00 12.71 9.26
C SER A 146 -18.34 13.28 8.83
N ASP A 147 -19.16 12.42 8.24
CA ASP A 147 -20.52 12.73 7.84
C ASP A 147 -21.42 11.52 8.05
N ILE A 148 -22.74 11.72 8.01
CA ILE A 148 -23.75 10.68 8.15
C ILE A 148 -24.47 10.50 6.82
N VAL A 149 -24.26 9.35 6.19
CA VAL A 149 -24.87 9.00 4.90
C VAL A 149 -25.91 7.90 5.07
N SER A 150 -26.85 7.84 4.12
CA SER A 150 -27.82 6.75 4.08
C SER A 150 -27.15 5.47 3.58
N ALA A 151 -27.50 4.31 4.14
CA ALA A 151 -27.01 3.03 3.61
C ALA A 151 -27.28 2.86 2.10
N PHE A 152 -28.34 3.47 1.57
CA PHE A 152 -28.69 3.41 0.15
C PHE A 152 -27.75 4.17 -0.80
N THR A 153 -26.74 4.88 -0.30
CA THR A 153 -25.72 5.52 -1.15
C THR A 153 -24.50 4.64 -1.39
N PHE A 154 -24.40 3.48 -0.73
CA PHE A 154 -23.30 2.54 -0.87
C PHE A 154 -23.43 1.75 -2.17
N ASN A 155 -22.32 1.66 -2.91
CA ASN A 155 -22.26 0.99 -4.20
C ASN A 155 -21.42 -0.30 -4.15
N ASP A 156 -20.26 -0.25 -3.49
CA ASP A 156 -19.32 -1.37 -3.41
C ASP A 156 -18.40 -1.26 -2.17
N ILE A 157 -17.76 -2.37 -1.78
CA ILE A 157 -16.64 -2.37 -0.82
C ILE A 157 -15.34 -2.25 -1.59
N VAL A 158 -14.54 -1.26 -1.24
CA VAL A 158 -13.26 -0.97 -1.86
C VAL A 158 -12.14 -1.38 -0.93
N ARG A 159 -11.20 -2.17 -1.44
CA ARG A 159 -9.95 -2.43 -0.72
C ARG A 159 -9.08 -1.18 -0.77
N MET A 160 -8.93 -0.52 0.37
CA MET A 160 -7.99 0.57 0.58
C MET A 160 -6.73 0.02 1.25
N VAL A 161 -5.57 0.17 0.61
CA VAL A 161 -4.30 -0.28 1.18
C VAL A 161 -3.57 0.92 1.80
N ASP A 162 -3.12 0.78 3.05
CA ASP A 162 -2.23 1.77 3.63
C ASP A 162 -0.83 1.60 3.01
N PHE A 163 -0.30 2.69 2.44
CA PHE A 163 1.01 2.71 1.80
C PHE A 163 2.01 3.46 2.67
N LEU A 164 2.94 2.70 3.26
CA LEU A 164 4.03 3.19 4.08
C LEU A 164 5.29 3.27 3.24
N GLU A 165 5.65 4.49 2.84
CA GLU A 165 6.81 4.72 1.97
C GLU A 165 8.16 4.51 2.66
N ASP A 166 8.21 4.34 3.98
CA ASP A 166 9.43 4.02 4.71
C ASP A 166 9.54 2.52 5.04
N ASP A 167 8.49 1.73 4.77
CA ASP A 167 8.45 0.31 5.13
C ASP A 167 9.13 -0.59 4.07
N PRO A 168 10.31 -1.18 4.37
CA PRO A 168 10.94 -2.14 3.47
C PRO A 168 10.17 -3.45 3.34
N GLN A 169 9.13 -3.68 4.15
CA GLN A 169 8.28 -4.87 4.13
C GLN A 169 6.89 -4.60 3.54
N GLN A 170 6.65 -3.39 3.03
CA GLN A 170 5.38 -3.03 2.39
C GLN A 170 4.98 -4.09 1.36
N ALA A 171 3.81 -4.69 1.56
CA ALA A 171 3.28 -5.68 0.62
C ALA A 171 3.07 -5.05 -0.76
N PRO A 172 3.18 -5.82 -1.86
CA PRO A 172 2.93 -5.32 -3.20
C PRO A 172 1.57 -4.64 -3.31
N ILE A 173 1.56 -3.44 -3.88
CA ILE A 173 0.34 -2.67 -4.17
C ILE A 173 0.20 -2.61 -5.69
N LEU A 174 -0.87 -3.21 -6.22
CA LEU A 174 -1.16 -3.21 -7.65
C LEU A 174 -1.51 -1.79 -8.13
N ARG A 175 -1.19 -1.47 -9.39
CA ARG A 175 -1.45 -0.14 -9.98
C ARG A 175 -2.92 0.26 -9.99
N ASP A 176 -3.81 -0.72 -9.97
CA ASP A 176 -5.24 -0.50 -10.10
C ASP A 176 -5.98 -0.58 -8.75
N ALA A 177 -5.24 -0.87 -7.66
CA ALA A 177 -5.73 -0.88 -6.29
C ALA A 177 -5.77 0.54 -5.71
N PHE A 178 -6.77 0.81 -4.87
CA PHE A 178 -6.80 2.05 -4.10
C PHE A 178 -5.86 1.96 -2.92
N PHE A 179 -5.15 3.05 -2.67
CA PHE A 179 -4.23 3.15 -1.55
C PHE A 179 -4.21 4.55 -0.96
N CYS A 180 -3.70 4.64 0.27
CA CYS A 180 -3.62 5.87 1.03
C CYS A 180 -2.23 5.98 1.67
N ARG A 181 -1.52 7.08 1.39
CA ARG A 181 -0.25 7.43 2.07
C ARG A 181 -0.31 8.76 2.82
N TYR A 182 -1.41 9.49 2.70
CA TYR A 182 -1.58 10.81 3.31
C TYR A 182 -2.82 10.88 4.21
N PHE A 183 -2.71 11.73 5.22
CA PHE A 183 -3.76 12.14 6.13
C PHE A 183 -4.03 13.63 5.97
N PHE A 184 -5.30 14.01 5.75
CA PHE A 184 -5.76 15.39 5.66
C PHE A 184 -6.44 15.81 6.96
N ASP A 185 -5.81 16.74 7.66
CA ASP A 185 -6.36 17.43 8.80
C ASP A 185 -7.32 18.53 8.33
N ALA A 186 -8.62 18.24 8.41
CA ALA A 186 -9.69 19.11 7.94
C ALA A 186 -10.17 20.13 9.00
N TYR A 187 -9.45 20.31 10.11
CA TYR A 187 -9.86 21.28 11.12
C TYR A 187 -9.76 22.72 10.58
N PRO A 188 -10.77 23.58 10.83
CA PRO A 188 -10.80 24.95 10.28
C PRO A 188 -9.59 25.82 10.65
N SER A 189 -8.92 25.52 11.77
CA SER A 189 -7.79 26.29 12.26
C SER A 189 -6.47 26.00 11.54
N ALA A 190 -6.34 24.84 10.88
CA ALA A 190 -5.09 24.42 10.23
C ALA A 190 -5.36 23.31 9.21
N LEU A 191 -5.73 23.67 7.98
CA LEU A 191 -5.79 22.71 6.88
C LEU A 191 -4.38 22.24 6.54
N ALA A 192 -4.10 20.96 6.74
CA ALA A 192 -2.79 20.39 6.49
C ALA A 192 -2.88 18.95 5.96
N VAL A 193 -1.92 18.57 5.12
CA VAL A 193 -1.73 17.19 4.67
C VAL A 193 -0.45 16.66 5.29
N HIS A 194 -0.53 15.46 5.86
CA HIS A 194 0.56 14.76 6.51
C HIS A 194 0.76 13.41 5.82
N GLN A 195 2.00 12.93 5.70
CA GLN A 195 2.27 11.57 5.22
C GLN A 195 2.23 10.56 6.37
N TYR A 196 1.74 9.35 6.12
CA TYR A 196 1.82 8.25 7.08
C TYR A 196 3.24 7.75 7.24
N THR A 197 3.59 7.38 8.47
CA THR A 197 4.85 6.71 8.78
C THR A 197 4.65 5.49 9.66
N LEU A 198 5.63 4.59 9.67
CA LEU A 198 5.62 3.39 10.52
C LEU A 198 5.37 3.69 12.01
N CYS A 199 5.81 4.87 12.48
CA CYS A 199 5.61 5.34 13.86
C CYS A 199 4.13 5.54 14.22
N ASP A 200 3.29 5.93 13.24
CA ASP A 200 1.87 6.23 13.47
C ASP A 200 1.04 4.96 13.72
N VAL A 201 1.45 3.83 13.14
CA VAL A 201 0.70 2.56 13.17
C VAL A 201 0.79 1.86 14.54
N HIS A 202 1.85 2.12 15.31
CA HIS A 202 2.14 1.39 16.56
C HIS A 202 1.68 2.13 17.83
N GLY A 203 0.96 3.25 17.70
CA GLY A 203 0.49 4.05 18.85
C GLY A 203 1.62 4.61 19.72
N ALA A 204 2.86 4.58 19.22
CA ALA A 204 4.05 4.98 19.94
C ALA A 204 4.31 6.48 19.73
N SER A 205 3.70 7.29 20.59
CA SER A 205 3.87 8.74 20.74
C SER A 205 3.20 9.64 19.68
N ASN A 206 2.31 10.52 20.16
CA ASN A 206 1.60 11.56 19.41
C ASN A 206 2.51 12.71 18.92
N ALA A 207 3.83 12.51 18.85
CA ALA A 207 4.71 13.48 18.22
C ALA A 207 4.54 13.32 16.71
N ARG A 208 3.48 13.93 16.16
CA ARG A 208 3.33 14.21 14.72
C ARG A 208 4.56 14.99 14.29
N LYS A 209 5.63 14.29 13.97
CA LYS A 209 6.80 14.88 13.36
C LYS A 209 6.31 15.22 11.96
N THR A 210 6.36 16.49 11.60
CA THR A 210 6.11 16.94 10.22
C THR A 210 7.20 16.32 9.37
N LEU A 211 7.00 15.06 8.99
CA LEU A 211 7.98 14.30 8.26
C LEU A 211 7.96 14.87 6.86
N GLU A 212 9.14 15.36 6.47
CA GLU A 212 9.45 15.71 5.10
C GLU A 212 8.96 14.54 4.24
N MET A 213 8.14 14.85 3.24
CA MET A 213 7.61 13.85 2.33
C MET A 213 8.79 13.01 1.83
N SER A 214 8.60 11.72 1.58
CA SER A 214 9.59 10.89 0.88
C SER A 214 9.82 11.43 -0.53
N THR A 215 10.69 12.42 -0.63
CA THR A 215 11.12 13.04 -1.87
C THR A 215 12.42 12.42 -2.32
N CYS A 216 12.67 12.51 -3.63
CA CYS A 216 14.01 12.29 -4.13
C CYS A 216 14.93 13.35 -3.54
N ILE A 217 15.92 12.94 -2.76
CA ILE A 217 16.85 13.86 -2.08
C ILE A 217 17.59 14.82 -3.04
N ILE A 218 17.74 14.45 -4.30
CA ILE A 218 18.47 15.25 -5.30
C ILE A 218 17.59 16.38 -5.86
N CYS A 219 16.36 16.08 -6.27
CA CYS A 219 15.48 17.08 -6.91
C CYS A 219 14.34 17.60 -6.00
N ASP A 220 14.21 17.03 -4.80
CA ASP A 220 13.13 17.29 -3.83
C ASP A 220 11.71 17.06 -4.36
N GLU A 221 11.56 16.34 -5.47
CA GLU A 221 10.25 15.95 -5.99
C GLU A 221 9.78 14.63 -5.35
N PRO A 222 8.49 14.52 -4.98
CA PRO A 222 7.94 13.32 -4.37
C PRO A 222 7.79 12.19 -5.37
N TYR A 223 7.74 10.97 -4.84
CA TYR A 223 7.42 9.78 -5.61
C TYR A 223 6.00 9.86 -6.23
N ASN A 224 5.89 9.66 -7.55
CA ASN A 224 4.60 9.43 -8.21
C ASN A 224 4.54 7.99 -8.78
N PRO A 225 3.66 7.11 -8.25
CA PRO A 225 3.52 5.74 -8.74
C PRO A 225 3.03 5.60 -10.19
N ASP A 226 2.31 6.60 -10.69
CA ASP A 226 1.77 6.62 -12.05
C ASP A 226 2.75 7.18 -13.07
N ASP A 227 3.95 7.61 -12.64
CA ASP A 227 4.97 8.05 -13.57
C ASP A 227 5.40 6.87 -14.47
N SER A 228 5.29 7.10 -15.77
CA SER A 228 5.67 6.15 -16.82
C SER A 228 7.08 6.42 -17.35
N ASP A 229 7.67 7.57 -16.99
CA ASP A 229 9.04 7.91 -17.40
C ASP A 229 10.03 7.00 -16.65
N PRO A 230 10.85 6.20 -17.37
CA PRO A 230 11.87 5.37 -16.75
C PRO A 230 12.84 6.16 -15.85
N ASP A 231 13.11 7.43 -16.17
CA ASP A 231 13.99 8.28 -15.36
C ASP A 231 13.36 8.75 -14.05
N ARG A 232 12.04 8.61 -13.94
CA ARG A 232 11.24 8.92 -12.75
C ARG A 232 10.96 7.70 -11.87
N VAL A 233 11.40 6.51 -12.28
CA VAL A 233 11.46 5.35 -11.39
C VAL A 233 12.40 5.66 -10.23
N MET A 234 11.99 5.31 -8.99
CA MET A 234 12.79 5.58 -7.80
C MET A 234 13.57 4.35 -7.36
N HIS A 235 14.89 4.44 -7.33
CA HIS A 235 15.77 3.49 -6.65
C HIS A 235 15.76 3.76 -5.15
N TRP A 236 15.63 2.72 -4.33
CA TRP A 236 15.53 2.85 -2.88
C TRP A 236 16.73 2.24 -2.17
N CYS A 237 17.36 3.02 -1.29
CA CYS A 237 18.52 2.57 -0.53
C CYS A 237 18.08 1.79 0.72
N PRO A 238 18.47 0.51 0.88
CA PRO A 238 17.97 -0.31 1.96
C PRO A 238 18.55 -0.03 3.33
N ARG A 239 19.64 0.72 3.42
CA ARG A 239 20.33 0.94 4.69
C ARG A 239 19.43 1.66 5.69
N LEU A 240 19.41 1.19 6.94
CA LEU A 240 18.61 1.75 8.03
C LEU A 240 18.81 3.26 8.24
N GLN A 241 20.04 3.75 8.09
CA GLN A 241 20.33 5.19 8.20
C GLN A 241 19.93 6.00 6.97
N CYS A 242 19.67 5.35 5.82
CA CYS A 242 19.32 6.01 4.58
C CYS A 242 17.82 5.90 4.31
N CYS A 243 17.30 4.69 4.04
CA CYS A 243 15.90 4.39 3.72
C CYS A 243 15.24 5.38 2.74
N ARG A 244 16.02 5.97 1.84
CA ARG A 244 15.61 7.06 0.94
C ARG A 244 15.48 6.56 -0.49
N GLY A 245 14.56 7.18 -1.23
CA GLY A 245 14.38 6.96 -2.66
C GLY A 245 15.05 8.04 -3.51
N TYR A 246 15.45 7.68 -4.72
CA TYR A 246 16.15 8.54 -5.67
C TYR A 246 15.65 8.26 -7.09
N HIS A 247 15.24 9.27 -7.83
CA HIS A 247 14.92 9.10 -9.25
C HIS A 247 16.14 8.59 -10.03
N ARG A 248 15.92 7.64 -10.95
CA ARG A 248 16.96 7.10 -11.83
C ARG A 248 17.68 8.21 -12.58
N GLY A 249 16.95 9.12 -13.23
CA GLY A 249 17.52 10.24 -13.97
C GLY A 249 18.39 11.13 -13.08
N CYS A 250 17.92 11.45 -11.88
CA CYS A 250 18.69 12.24 -10.92
C CYS A 250 20.01 11.58 -10.51
N LEU A 251 20.04 10.26 -10.33
CA LEU A 251 21.28 9.53 -10.03
C LEU A 251 22.26 9.57 -11.21
N ILE A 252 21.76 9.41 -12.44
CA ILE A 252 22.57 9.47 -13.66
C ILE A 252 23.16 10.86 -13.86
N ASP A 253 22.32 11.90 -13.79
CA ASP A 253 22.70 13.30 -14.01
C ASP A 253 23.74 13.80 -12.99
N ASN A 254 23.70 13.26 -11.77
CA ASN A 254 24.63 13.61 -10.70
C ASN A 254 25.85 12.67 -10.63
N ALA A 255 26.10 11.89 -11.69
CA ALA A 255 27.20 10.94 -11.77
C ALA A 255 27.26 9.97 -10.56
N CYS A 256 26.10 9.63 -10.00
CA CYS A 256 25.96 8.66 -8.91
C CYS A 256 25.99 7.24 -9.47
N HIS A 257 27.03 6.93 -10.25
CA HIS A 257 27.32 5.61 -10.77
C HIS A 257 28.71 5.16 -10.30
N GLY A 258 28.84 3.91 -9.90
CA GLY A 258 30.10 3.29 -9.51
C GLY A 258 31.07 3.20 -10.69
N VAL A 259 32.36 3.13 -10.36
CA VAL A 259 33.42 2.85 -11.34
C VAL A 259 33.11 1.53 -12.04
N SER A 260 33.36 1.45 -13.35
CA SER A 260 33.14 0.26 -14.21
C SER A 260 33.57 -1.02 -13.49
N ALA A 261 32.57 -1.71 -12.93
CA ALA A 261 32.73 -2.91 -12.15
C ALA A 261 32.15 -4.06 -12.97
N SER A 262 32.75 -5.25 -12.86
CA SER A 262 32.15 -6.44 -13.45
C SER A 262 30.75 -6.66 -12.88
N ARG A 263 29.88 -7.33 -13.64
CA ARG A 263 28.55 -7.76 -13.17
C ARG A 263 28.62 -8.42 -11.79
N ASP A 264 29.59 -9.31 -11.60
CA ASP A 264 29.86 -9.97 -10.31
C ASP A 264 30.17 -8.99 -9.17
N ALA A 265 30.94 -7.93 -9.44
CA ALA A 265 31.27 -6.93 -8.44
C ALA A 265 30.04 -6.08 -8.06
N VAL A 266 29.15 -5.78 -9.01
CA VAL A 266 27.86 -5.13 -8.75
C VAL A 266 26.96 -6.00 -7.90
N ILE A 267 26.78 -7.27 -8.28
CA ILE A 267 25.95 -8.23 -7.55
C ILE A 267 26.43 -8.31 -6.10
N ARG A 268 27.74 -8.44 -5.89
CA ARG A 268 28.33 -8.42 -4.56
C ARG A 268 28.10 -7.11 -3.82
N ALA A 269 28.23 -5.95 -4.48
CA ALA A 269 27.99 -4.67 -3.84
C ALA A 269 26.54 -4.51 -3.35
N ARG A 270 25.55 -4.97 -4.13
CA ARG A 270 24.13 -4.95 -3.75
C ARG A 270 23.82 -5.91 -2.62
N LEU A 271 24.31 -7.15 -2.75
CA LEU A 271 24.14 -8.17 -1.72
C LEU A 271 24.83 -7.78 -0.42
N ALA A 272 25.89 -6.98 -0.43
CA ALA A 272 26.57 -6.56 0.79
C ALA A 272 25.72 -5.61 1.65
N ASN A 273 24.70 -4.97 1.06
CA ASN A 273 23.78 -4.05 1.73
C ASN A 273 22.51 -4.78 2.19
N THR A 274 22.20 -4.67 3.48
CA THR A 274 20.97 -5.21 4.07
C THR A 274 20.05 -4.10 4.52
N ALA A 275 18.76 -4.44 4.67
CA ALA A 275 17.80 -3.55 5.32
C ALA A 275 17.85 -3.59 6.85
N ASP A 276 18.66 -4.48 7.45
CA ASP A 276 18.64 -4.75 8.90
C ASP A 276 19.86 -4.22 9.63
N THR A 277 20.92 -3.88 8.89
CA THR A 277 22.15 -3.35 9.45
C THR A 277 22.84 -2.44 8.45
N ASP A 278 23.50 -1.41 8.98
CA ASP A 278 24.42 -0.53 8.26
C ASP A 278 25.80 -1.14 8.04
N THR A 279 26.08 -2.28 8.68
CA THR A 279 27.37 -2.94 8.62
C THR A 279 27.43 -3.83 7.38
N LEU A 280 28.51 -3.69 6.62
CA LEU A 280 28.66 -4.43 5.37
C LEU A 280 28.84 -5.91 5.64
N PHE A 281 28.05 -6.71 4.93
CA PHE A 281 28.24 -8.15 4.94
C PHE A 281 29.41 -8.53 4.03
N VAL A 282 30.38 -9.28 4.57
CA VAL A 282 31.52 -9.77 3.79
C VAL A 282 31.07 -11.00 3.00
N LEU A 283 30.78 -10.79 1.72
CA LEU A 283 30.36 -11.88 0.83
C LEU A 283 31.56 -12.70 0.35
N PRO A 284 31.43 -14.03 0.25
CA PRO A 284 32.38 -14.86 -0.48
C PRO A 284 32.36 -14.55 -1.98
N ASP A 285 33.23 -15.22 -2.74
CA ASP A 285 33.20 -15.13 -4.20
C ASP A 285 31.88 -15.70 -4.77
N THR A 286 31.51 -15.24 -5.96
CA THR A 286 30.24 -15.61 -6.62
C THR A 286 30.11 -17.10 -6.87
N ARG A 287 31.20 -17.81 -7.17
CA ARG A 287 31.16 -19.28 -7.39
C ARG A 287 30.82 -20.02 -6.10
N THR A 288 31.39 -19.58 -4.99
CA THR A 288 31.09 -20.11 -3.66
C THR A 288 29.65 -19.81 -3.24
N MET A 289 29.12 -18.63 -3.57
CA MET A 289 27.71 -18.34 -3.30
C MET A 289 26.78 -19.23 -4.13
N SER A 290 27.07 -19.43 -5.41
CA SER A 290 26.24 -20.24 -6.32
C SER A 290 26.19 -21.73 -5.99
N SER A 291 27.12 -22.25 -5.18
CA SER A 291 27.07 -23.64 -4.72
C SER A 291 26.17 -23.84 -3.48
N VAL A 292 25.86 -22.76 -2.77
CA VAL A 292 25.08 -22.77 -1.52
C VAL A 292 23.67 -22.22 -1.74
N ILE A 293 23.53 -21.24 -2.63
CA ILE A 293 22.31 -20.47 -2.80
C ILE A 293 21.67 -20.82 -4.15
N PRO A 294 20.37 -21.17 -4.18
CA PRO A 294 19.63 -21.38 -5.41
C PRO A 294 19.74 -20.20 -6.37
N ALA A 295 19.96 -20.48 -7.66
CA ALA A 295 20.21 -19.46 -8.68
C ALA A 295 19.08 -18.42 -8.77
N GLN A 296 17.82 -18.85 -8.62
CA GLN A 296 16.65 -17.95 -8.65
C GLN A 296 16.66 -16.97 -7.48
N LEU A 297 16.98 -17.43 -6.27
CA LEU A 297 17.08 -16.57 -5.09
C LEU A 297 18.23 -15.58 -5.22
N MET A 298 19.36 -16.03 -5.76
CA MET A 298 20.51 -15.17 -6.04
C MET A 298 20.15 -14.08 -7.05
N HIS A 299 19.46 -14.45 -8.13
CA HIS A 299 19.01 -13.50 -9.15
C HIS A 299 18.08 -12.44 -8.54
N LEU A 300 17.04 -12.85 -7.80
CA LEU A 300 16.12 -11.92 -7.13
C LEU A 300 16.84 -10.99 -6.13
N ALA A 301 17.74 -11.54 -5.31
CA ALA A 301 18.48 -10.74 -4.32
C ALA A 301 19.46 -9.75 -4.97
N ALA A 302 19.92 -10.03 -6.19
CA ALA A 302 20.83 -9.19 -6.96
C ALA A 302 20.15 -8.05 -7.73
N GLN A 303 18.81 -8.06 -7.83
CA GLN A 303 18.05 -7.01 -8.50
C GLN A 303 18.23 -5.65 -7.78
N PRO A 304 18.16 -4.53 -8.53
CA PRO A 304 18.04 -3.20 -7.92
C PRO A 304 16.75 -3.10 -7.11
N ILE A 305 16.76 -2.32 -6.04
CA ILE A 305 15.53 -2.06 -5.28
C ILE A 305 14.86 -0.80 -5.85
N MET A 306 13.66 -0.96 -6.40
CA MET A 306 12.97 0.07 -7.17
C MET A 306 11.49 0.21 -6.75
N ARG A 307 10.94 1.41 -6.92
CA ARG A 307 9.52 1.77 -6.78
C ARG A 307 8.95 2.32 -8.08
N GLY A 308 7.70 1.98 -8.37
CA GLY A 308 7.03 2.37 -9.60
C GLY A 308 7.38 1.47 -10.78
N GLY A 309 7.17 1.98 -11.99
CA GLY A 309 7.45 1.24 -13.23
C GLY A 309 6.67 -0.07 -13.32
N THR A 310 7.32 -1.14 -13.77
CA THR A 310 6.69 -2.45 -13.96
C THR A 310 6.35 -3.17 -12.65
N HIS A 311 6.82 -2.69 -11.50
CA HIS A 311 6.70 -3.35 -10.20
C HIS A 311 5.50 -2.87 -9.36
N GLY A 312 4.61 -2.06 -9.92
CA GLY A 312 3.45 -1.52 -9.19
C GLY A 312 3.80 -0.34 -8.27
N VAL A 313 2.89 -0.01 -7.36
CA VAL A 313 2.98 1.20 -6.52
C VAL A 313 4.05 1.06 -5.43
N ALA A 314 4.10 -0.09 -4.75
CA ALA A 314 5.12 -0.34 -3.72
C ALA A 314 6.48 -0.76 -4.30
N GLY A 315 6.54 -1.11 -5.59
CA GLY A 315 7.74 -1.61 -6.23
C GLY A 315 8.14 -3.04 -5.86
N ASN A 316 9.41 -3.37 -6.06
CA ASN A 316 9.98 -4.68 -5.72
C ASN A 316 10.68 -4.71 -4.34
N VAL A 317 10.55 -3.63 -3.54
CA VAL A 317 11.29 -3.42 -2.28
C VAL A 317 11.22 -4.61 -1.34
N ALA A 318 10.02 -5.03 -0.94
CA ALA A 318 9.85 -6.12 0.01
C ALA A 318 10.35 -7.46 -0.51
N ALA A 319 10.21 -7.74 -1.80
CA ALA A 319 10.68 -8.99 -2.40
C ALA A 319 12.21 -9.06 -2.39
N VAL A 320 12.88 -8.02 -2.91
CA VAL A 320 14.34 -7.96 -3.00
C VAL A 320 14.98 -7.91 -1.60
N VAL A 321 14.44 -7.12 -0.67
CA VAL A 321 14.94 -7.05 0.71
C VAL A 321 14.84 -8.41 1.40
N ARG A 322 13.69 -9.10 1.28
CA ARG A 322 13.53 -10.44 1.88
C ARG A 322 14.47 -11.46 1.23
N ALA A 323 14.63 -11.44 -0.09
CA ALA A 323 15.59 -12.30 -0.79
C ALA A 323 17.02 -12.08 -0.29
N ARG A 324 17.46 -10.81 -0.14
CA ARG A 324 18.77 -10.47 0.43
C ARG A 324 18.92 -11.00 1.86
N ARG A 325 17.89 -10.89 2.71
CA ARG A 325 17.92 -11.47 4.07
C ARG A 325 18.11 -12.98 4.06
N VAL A 326 17.38 -13.71 3.21
CA VAL A 326 17.50 -15.18 3.11
C VAL A 326 18.91 -15.57 2.65
N VAL A 327 19.47 -14.86 1.66
CA VAL A 327 20.85 -15.05 1.21
C VAL A 327 21.84 -14.89 2.38
N HIS A 328 21.67 -13.85 3.20
CA HIS A 328 22.56 -13.59 4.34
C HIS A 328 22.47 -14.67 5.40
N ILE A 329 21.26 -15.10 5.75
CA ILE A 329 21.03 -16.19 6.70
C ILE A 329 21.67 -17.48 6.21
N ALA A 330 21.54 -17.80 4.91
CA ALA A 330 22.17 -18.96 4.31
C ALA A 330 23.70 -18.88 4.41
N LEU A 331 24.31 -17.75 4.01
CA LEU A 331 25.77 -17.58 4.10
C LEU A 331 26.28 -17.66 5.55
N GLN A 332 25.58 -17.07 6.51
CA GLN A 332 25.94 -17.16 7.93
C GLN A 332 25.95 -18.60 8.44
N LYS A 333 24.94 -19.41 8.08
CA LYS A 333 24.88 -20.83 8.45
C LYS A 333 26.03 -21.65 7.86
N HIS A 334 26.56 -21.25 6.71
CA HIS A 334 27.72 -21.88 6.06
C HIS A 334 29.07 -21.31 6.56
N GLY A 335 29.08 -20.49 7.61
CA GLY A 335 30.30 -20.01 8.26
C GLY A 335 30.83 -18.68 7.73
N TYR A 336 30.08 -17.97 6.87
CA TYR A 336 30.44 -16.61 6.45
C TYR A 336 29.92 -15.59 7.46
N ILE A 337 30.84 -14.98 8.21
CA ILE A 337 30.50 -14.07 9.32
C ILE A 337 30.47 -12.62 8.82
N SER A 338 29.49 -11.83 9.30
CA SER A 338 29.47 -10.37 9.10
C SER A 338 30.72 -9.69 9.67
N GLY A 339 31.22 -8.63 9.02
CA GLY A 339 32.55 -8.05 9.23
C GLY A 339 32.88 -7.63 10.67
N ASP A 340 31.88 -7.41 11.52
CA ASP A 340 32.08 -6.92 12.89
C ASP A 340 32.51 -8.00 13.89
N LYS A 341 32.43 -9.29 13.54
CA LYS A 341 32.78 -10.41 14.44
C LYS A 341 34.08 -11.13 14.08
N ILE A 342 35.04 -10.44 13.46
CA ILE A 342 36.44 -10.93 13.38
C ILE A 342 37.13 -10.70 14.74
N SER A 343 36.63 -11.33 15.80
CA SER A 343 37.39 -11.67 16.99
C SER A 343 37.39 -13.20 17.06
N ARG A 344 38.51 -13.80 16.67
CA ARG A 344 38.67 -15.24 16.34
C ARG A 344 38.44 -16.23 17.48
N ASN A 345 37.89 -15.84 18.64
CA ASN A 345 38.06 -16.63 19.86
C ASN A 345 36.80 -17.29 20.47
N ASN A 346 35.60 -17.20 19.92
CA ASN A 346 34.43 -17.88 20.52
C ASN A 346 33.37 -18.30 19.50
N LEU A 347 33.37 -19.57 19.10
CA LEU A 347 32.21 -20.23 18.47
C LEU A 347 31.92 -21.54 19.23
N PRO A 348 30.75 -21.68 19.87
CA PRO A 348 30.35 -22.92 20.53
C PRO A 348 29.86 -23.95 19.50
N SER A 349 30.33 -25.19 19.64
CA SER A 349 29.89 -26.36 18.89
C SER A 349 28.49 -26.79 19.35
N GLY A 350 27.43 -26.29 18.71
CA GLY A 350 26.06 -26.72 18.97
C GLY A 350 25.27 -26.91 17.68
N SER A 351 24.98 -28.17 17.33
CA SER A 351 24.16 -28.54 16.18
C SER A 351 22.66 -28.39 16.51
N ASP A 352 21.98 -27.41 15.91
CA ASP A 352 20.52 -27.29 16.01
C ASP A 352 19.82 -27.78 14.74
N SER A 353 18.94 -28.77 14.90
CA SER A 353 18.37 -29.65 13.86
C SER A 353 17.22 -29.03 13.07
N LYS A 354 16.64 -27.91 13.52
CA LYS A 354 15.58 -27.19 12.79
C LYS A 354 16.07 -26.43 11.56
N SER A 355 17.38 -26.22 11.44
CA SER A 355 17.96 -25.35 10.41
C SER A 355 18.15 -26.00 9.03
N ARG A 356 17.99 -27.34 8.92
CA ARG A 356 18.13 -28.13 7.68
C ARG A 356 16.93 -28.00 6.72
N LEU A 357 15.74 -27.67 7.20
CA LEU A 357 14.49 -27.74 6.42
C LEU A 357 14.37 -26.69 5.29
N ILE A 358 15.14 -25.60 5.31
CA ILE A 358 15.03 -24.53 4.30
C ILE A 358 15.87 -24.84 3.06
N MET A 359 16.94 -25.64 3.17
CA MET A 359 17.94 -25.76 2.10
C MET A 359 17.73 -26.97 1.17
N ASP A 360 16.94 -27.96 1.59
CA ASP A 360 16.48 -29.07 0.75
C ASP A 360 15.08 -28.81 0.13
N ALA A 361 14.58 -27.58 0.27
CA ALA A 361 13.22 -27.23 -0.10
C ALA A 361 13.12 -26.98 -1.62
N GLU A 362 12.10 -27.55 -2.28
CA GLU A 362 11.84 -27.29 -3.71
C GLU A 362 11.69 -25.78 -3.99
N PRO A 363 11.94 -25.29 -5.22
CA PRO A 363 11.83 -23.87 -5.58
C PRO A 363 10.54 -23.18 -5.11
N ARG A 364 9.43 -23.92 -5.03
CA ARG A 364 8.14 -23.44 -4.48
C ARG A 364 8.24 -22.99 -3.02
N HIS A 365 9.01 -23.67 -2.20
CA HIS A 365 9.19 -23.33 -0.78
C HIS A 365 10.11 -22.13 -0.55
N ILE A 366 10.97 -21.78 -1.53
CA ILE A 366 11.78 -20.55 -1.49
C ILE A 366 10.86 -19.33 -1.68
N VAL A 367 9.86 -19.45 -2.57
CA VAL A 367 8.81 -18.44 -2.72
C VAL A 367 8.05 -18.30 -1.41
N ASP A 368 7.61 -19.39 -0.79
CA ASP A 368 6.92 -19.33 0.51
C ASP A 368 7.78 -18.69 1.62
N ALA A 369 9.09 -18.96 1.62
CA ALA A 369 10.03 -18.37 2.58
C ALA A 369 10.31 -16.87 2.33
N VAL A 370 10.36 -16.42 1.08
CA VAL A 370 10.58 -15.01 0.71
C VAL A 370 9.29 -14.19 0.88
N TYR A 371 8.11 -14.77 0.67
CA TYR A 371 6.84 -14.07 0.79
C TYR A 371 6.16 -14.22 2.15
N GLY A 372 6.59 -15.19 2.97
CA GLY A 372 6.18 -15.37 4.36
C GLY A 372 5.07 -16.41 4.51
N LEU A 373 5.46 -17.56 5.05
CA LEU A 373 4.62 -18.57 5.70
C LEU A 373 3.71 -17.90 6.76
N ASP A 374 2.42 -18.26 6.75
CA ASP A 374 1.27 -17.71 7.52
C ASP A 374 0.60 -16.41 7.03
N LEU A 375 0.81 -16.01 5.76
CA LEU A 375 -0.27 -15.29 5.07
C LEU A 375 -1.34 -16.32 4.69
N ASP A 376 -2.57 -16.12 5.17
CA ASP A 376 -3.76 -16.87 4.74
C ASP A 376 -3.81 -16.86 3.20
N LEU A 377 -3.30 -17.93 2.58
CA LEU A 377 -3.21 -18.10 1.13
C LEU A 377 -4.59 -18.16 0.47
N HIS A 378 -5.68 -18.17 1.25
CA HIS A 378 -7.04 -17.97 0.73
C HIS A 378 -7.28 -16.57 0.13
N CYS A 379 -6.39 -15.59 0.39
CA CYS A 379 -6.40 -14.28 -0.26
C CYS A 379 -5.50 -14.22 -1.51
N TRP A 380 -4.62 -15.20 -1.67
CA TRP A 380 -3.75 -15.39 -2.83
C TRP A 380 -4.41 -16.43 -3.72
N ASP A 381 -5.48 -16.01 -4.39
CA ASP A 381 -6.07 -16.81 -5.46
C ASP A 381 -4.94 -17.11 -6.47
N GLU A 382 -4.77 -18.38 -6.87
CA GLU A 382 -3.86 -18.76 -7.98
C GLU A 382 -4.23 -18.00 -9.28
N ASP A 383 -5.43 -17.43 -9.33
CA ASP A 383 -5.96 -16.52 -10.34
C ASP A 383 -5.48 -15.05 -10.24
N SER A 384 -4.78 -14.65 -9.16
CA SER A 384 -4.32 -13.25 -8.93
C SER A 384 -3.18 -12.79 -9.86
N GLY A 385 -2.76 -13.63 -10.80
CA GLY A 385 -1.99 -13.19 -11.97
C GLY A 385 -0.52 -12.83 -11.68
N PHE A 386 0.00 -13.11 -10.48
CA PHE A 386 1.41 -12.89 -10.16
C PHE A 386 2.34 -14.02 -10.68
N ALA A 387 1.94 -14.69 -11.77
CA ALA A 387 2.75 -15.66 -12.49
C ALA A 387 3.68 -15.02 -13.55
N GLY A 388 3.79 -13.68 -13.60
CA GLY A 388 4.50 -12.95 -14.67
C GLY A 388 5.81 -12.26 -14.25
N TRP A 389 6.31 -12.46 -13.03
CA TRP A 389 7.55 -11.84 -12.60
C TRP A 389 8.80 -12.47 -13.25
N GLU A 390 8.73 -13.76 -13.62
CA GLU A 390 9.77 -14.44 -14.40
C GLU A 390 9.90 -13.83 -15.82
N ASP A 391 8.79 -13.36 -16.40
CA ASP A 391 8.76 -12.71 -17.72
C ASP A 391 9.08 -11.21 -17.67
N ALA A 392 9.09 -10.58 -16.49
CA ALA A 392 9.40 -9.16 -16.30
C ALA A 392 10.91 -8.88 -16.15
N ILE A 393 11.75 -9.90 -16.35
CA ILE A 393 13.21 -9.79 -16.35
C ILE A 393 13.64 -9.20 -17.70
N VAL A 394 13.76 -7.87 -17.75
CA VAL A 394 14.26 -7.16 -18.93
C VAL A 394 15.79 -7.29 -18.95
N GLU A 395 16.32 -8.27 -19.70
CA GLU A 395 17.76 -8.56 -19.73
C GLU A 395 18.63 -7.46 -20.38
N GLU A 396 18.07 -6.55 -21.19
CA GLU A 396 18.85 -5.64 -22.03
C GLU A 396 19.16 -4.26 -21.41
N GLU A 397 18.47 -3.81 -20.36
CA GLU A 397 18.75 -2.53 -19.66
C GLU A 397 19.60 -2.68 -18.37
N GLU A 398 19.99 -3.91 -18.00
CA GLU A 398 20.64 -4.16 -16.71
C GLU A 398 22.03 -3.50 -16.56
N ASP A 399 22.80 -3.33 -17.63
CA ASP A 399 24.24 -3.01 -17.53
C ASP A 399 24.54 -1.58 -17.02
N GLU A 400 23.70 -0.61 -17.36
CA GLU A 400 23.81 0.77 -16.84
C GLU A 400 23.17 0.92 -15.45
N LEU A 401 21.99 0.30 -15.26
CA LEU A 401 21.26 0.30 -14.00
C LEU A 401 22.01 -0.41 -12.86
N CYS A 402 22.87 -1.37 -13.21
CA CYS A 402 23.74 -2.09 -12.29
C CYS A 402 24.72 -1.20 -11.51
N ARG A 403 24.95 0.04 -11.95
CA ARG A 403 26.05 0.85 -11.41
C ARG A 403 25.61 1.93 -10.46
N LEU A 404 24.31 2.17 -10.27
CA LEU A 404 23.87 3.30 -9.46
C LEU A 404 24.30 3.15 -8.00
N VAL A 405 24.76 4.25 -7.41
CA VAL A 405 25.16 4.34 -6.00
C VAL A 405 24.34 5.41 -5.28
N CYS A 406 23.99 5.15 -4.03
CA CYS A 406 23.35 6.12 -3.16
C CYS A 406 24.33 7.27 -2.85
N PRO A 407 23.97 8.54 -3.11
CA PRO A 407 24.86 9.68 -2.87
C PRO A 407 25.18 9.89 -1.38
N GLU A 408 24.27 9.51 -0.48
CA GLU A 408 24.45 9.70 0.97
C GLU A 408 25.46 8.71 1.56
N CYS A 409 25.45 7.45 1.11
CA CYS A 409 26.24 6.40 1.73
C CYS A 409 27.31 5.78 0.81
N GLY A 410 27.35 6.17 -0.47
CA GLY A 410 28.28 5.68 -1.48
C GLY A 410 28.13 4.19 -1.81
N ARG A 411 26.96 3.59 -1.53
CA ARG A 411 26.71 2.15 -1.72
C ARG A 411 25.81 1.88 -2.91
N ALA A 412 26.00 0.73 -3.56
CA ALA A 412 25.16 0.29 -4.68
C ALA A 412 23.68 0.16 -4.28
N ILE A 413 22.79 0.63 -5.15
CA ILE A 413 21.33 0.59 -5.00
C ILE A 413 20.64 -0.35 -6.00
#